data_AF-A0A1H4KLN7-F1
#
_entry.id   AF-A0A1H4KLN7-F1
#
_cell.length_a   1.000
_cell.length_b   1.000
_cell.length_c   1.000
_cell.angle_alpha   90.00
_cell.angle_beta   90.00
_cell.angle_gamma   90.00
#
_symmetry.space_group_name_H-M   'P 1'
#
loop_
_entity.id
_entity.type
_entity.pdbx_description
1 polymer ?
#
loop_
_entity_poly.entity_id
_entity_poly.type
_entity_poly.pdbx_seq_one_letter_code
_entity_poly.pdbx_strand_id
1 'polypeptide(L)'
;MIIVTSNEIPGYRIEAVFGEVMGLTVRARDIGSQFTAGFRSLGGGELPEMTQMLYESRHEVMNRMVGEAQQRGANAVVAMRFDSSELGTTWTEVCAYGTAVVAVPLGAGETGSTPQSEWLVQQPAQNGAQPGTASPQ
;
A
#
# COMPACT_ATOMS: atom_id res chain seq x y z
N MET A 1 -7.50 -6.14 -0.71
CA MET A 1 -7.34 -5.21 -1.84
C MET A 1 -6.03 -5.54 -2.53
N ILE A 2 -6.02 -5.70 -3.85
CA ILE A 2 -4.79 -5.96 -4.63
C ILE A 2 -4.04 -4.64 -4.77
N ILE A 3 -2.72 -4.63 -4.54
CA ILE A 3 -1.88 -3.43 -4.75
C ILE A 3 -0.64 -3.87 -5.49
N VAL A 4 -0.36 -3.26 -6.64
CA VAL A 4 0.79 -3.60 -7.47
C VAL A 4 1.56 -2.36 -7.89
N THR A 5 2.87 -2.54 -8.08
CA THR A 5 3.74 -1.50 -8.63
C THR A 5 3.72 -1.48 -10.18
N SER A 6 3.21 -2.54 -10.82
CA SER A 6 2.95 -2.56 -12.26
C SER A 6 1.72 -1.72 -12.63
N ASN A 7 1.64 -1.28 -13.88
CA ASN A 7 0.47 -0.53 -14.40
C ASN A 7 -0.73 -1.45 -14.68
N GLU A 8 -0.48 -2.74 -14.88
CA GLU A 8 -1.47 -3.77 -15.13
C GLU A 8 -1.35 -4.90 -14.09
N ILE A 9 -2.40 -5.72 -14.00
CA ILE A 9 -2.43 -6.90 -13.13
C ILE A 9 -2.61 -8.12 -14.06
N PRO A 10 -1.54 -8.87 -14.38
CA PRO A 10 -1.65 -10.05 -15.24
C PRO A 10 -2.71 -11.02 -14.73
N GLY A 11 -3.54 -11.53 -15.65
CA GLY A 11 -4.70 -12.37 -15.29
C GLY A 11 -5.93 -11.60 -14.81
N TYR A 12 -5.94 -10.25 -14.84
CA TYR A 12 -7.10 -9.44 -14.49
C TYR A 12 -7.42 -8.45 -15.59
N ARG A 13 -8.69 -8.10 -15.71
CA ARG A 13 -9.20 -6.97 -16.50
C ARG A 13 -9.54 -5.81 -15.57
N ILE A 14 -9.11 -4.60 -15.92
CA ILE A 14 -9.55 -3.37 -15.25
C ILE A 14 -10.91 -2.96 -15.85
N GLU A 15 -11.96 -2.89 -15.04
CA GLU A 15 -13.32 -2.54 -15.47
C GLU A 15 -13.70 -1.09 -15.17
N ALA A 16 -13.08 -0.48 -14.15
CA ALA A 16 -13.29 0.92 -13.80
C ALA A 16 -12.02 1.55 -13.23
N VAL A 17 -11.86 2.86 -13.45
CA VAL A 17 -10.76 3.68 -12.95
C VAL A 17 -11.34 4.84 -12.14
N PHE A 18 -10.92 4.99 -10.88
CA PHE A 18 -11.40 6.00 -9.94
C PHE A 18 -10.40 7.14 -9.72
N GLY A 19 -9.38 7.21 -10.58
CA GLY A 19 -8.32 8.21 -10.52
C GLY A 19 -7.28 7.89 -9.45
N GLU A 20 -6.50 8.91 -9.14
CA GLU A 20 -5.40 8.85 -8.18
C GLU A 20 -5.92 8.77 -6.73
N VAL A 21 -5.18 8.02 -5.90
CA VAL A 21 -5.37 7.91 -4.45
C VAL A 21 -4.02 7.99 -3.75
N MET A 22 -4.00 8.57 -2.54
CA MET A 22 -2.79 8.77 -1.75
C MET A 22 -3.00 8.56 -0.26
N GLY A 23 -1.90 8.27 0.42
CA GLY A 23 -1.78 8.39 1.85
C GLY A 23 -0.49 9.13 2.18
N LEU A 24 -0.55 10.05 3.12
CA LEU A 24 0.58 10.89 3.50
C LEU A 24 0.75 10.93 5.01
N THR A 25 1.99 11.06 5.46
CA THR A 25 2.34 11.33 6.86
C THR A 25 3.60 12.17 6.94
N VAL A 26 3.73 12.96 8.01
CA VAL A 26 4.91 13.79 8.28
C VAL A 26 5.50 13.36 9.62
N ARG A 27 6.82 13.14 9.65
CA ARG A 27 7.56 12.71 10.84
C ARG A 27 8.64 13.73 11.23
N ALA A 28 8.79 13.96 12.53
CA ALA A 28 9.92 14.73 13.06
C ALA A 28 11.20 13.91 12.96
N ARG A 29 12.24 14.45 12.32
CA ARG A 29 13.58 13.85 12.36
C ARG A 29 14.19 13.87 13.77
N ASP A 30 13.86 14.89 14.56
CA ASP A 30 14.53 15.14 15.84
C ASP A 30 14.09 14.21 16.98
N ILE A 31 13.00 13.46 16.82
CA ILE A 31 12.61 12.42 17.79
C ILE A 31 13.55 11.20 17.67
N GLY A 32 14.12 10.95 16.49
CA GLY A 32 15.12 9.90 16.27
C GLY A 32 16.55 10.33 16.65
N SER A 33 16.87 11.62 16.58
CA SER A 33 18.22 12.14 16.89
C SER A 33 18.56 12.05 18.38
N GLN A 34 17.56 12.18 19.28
CA GLN A 34 17.76 11.98 20.72
C GLN A 34 18.09 10.53 21.10
N PHE A 35 17.64 9.54 20.31
CA PHE A 35 17.96 8.12 20.53
C PHE A 35 19.32 7.69 19.92
N THR A 36 19.78 8.36 18.86
CA THR A 36 20.99 7.96 18.10
C THR A 36 22.27 8.67 18.53
N ALA A 37 22.19 9.79 19.26
CA ALA A 37 23.37 10.50 19.76
C ALA A 37 24.21 9.69 20.79
N GLY A 38 23.68 8.56 21.27
CA GLY A 38 24.32 7.75 22.30
C GLY A 38 25.45 6.84 21.83
N PHE A 39 25.35 6.13 20.69
CA PHE A 39 26.22 4.94 20.53
C PHE A 39 26.71 4.45 19.15
N ARG A 40 26.27 4.89 17.96
CA ARG A 40 26.61 4.06 16.77
C ARG A 40 26.75 4.70 15.37
N SER A 41 27.15 5.96 15.23
CA SER A 41 27.47 6.52 13.89
C SER A 41 28.94 6.38 13.45
N LEU A 42 29.86 5.93 14.32
CA LEU A 42 31.29 5.82 13.97
C LEU A 42 31.65 4.63 13.08
N GLY A 43 30.70 3.75 12.74
CA GLY A 43 30.93 2.51 11.98
C GLY A 43 30.15 2.35 10.66
N GLY A 44 29.37 3.36 10.24
CA GLY A 44 28.63 3.31 8.96
C GLY A 44 27.56 2.21 8.82
N GLY A 45 27.07 1.67 9.94
CA GLY A 45 26.04 0.63 9.97
C GLY A 45 24.61 1.16 9.87
N GLU A 46 23.65 0.24 9.73
CA GLU A 46 22.21 0.51 9.82
C GLU A 46 21.84 1.17 11.16
N LEU A 47 20.79 2.01 11.14
CA LEU A 47 20.15 2.58 12.32
C LEU A 47 18.78 1.89 12.54
N PRO A 48 18.70 0.80 13.32
CA PRO A 48 17.51 -0.04 13.39
C PRO A 48 16.23 0.71 13.82
N GLU A 49 16.35 1.68 14.73
CA GLU A 49 15.23 2.48 15.20
C GLU A 49 14.69 3.40 14.09
N MET A 50 15.57 3.95 13.26
CA MET A 50 15.18 4.76 12.11
C MET A 50 14.56 3.88 11.01
N THR A 51 15.13 2.70 10.76
CA THR A 51 14.55 1.70 9.86
C THR A 51 13.13 1.33 10.30
N GLN A 52 12.94 1.04 11.59
CA GLN A 52 11.64 0.72 12.16
C GLN A 52 10.62 1.87 11.99
N MET A 53 11.03 3.11 12.26
CA MET A 53 10.19 4.30 12.04
C MET A 53 9.74 4.44 10.58
N LEU A 54 10.63 4.13 9.63
CA LEU A 54 10.29 4.16 8.20
C LEU A 54 9.29 3.06 7.83
N TYR A 55 9.43 1.85 8.38
CA TYR A 55 8.44 0.78 8.19
C TYR A 55 7.05 1.16 8.74
N GLU A 56 7.00 1.74 9.94
CA GLU A 56 5.75 2.21 10.55
C GLU A 56 5.10 3.32 9.71
N SER A 57 5.90 4.27 9.24
CA SER A 57 5.41 5.35 8.38
C SER A 57 4.88 4.82 7.05
N ARG A 58 5.56 3.85 6.42
CA ARG A 58 5.10 3.18 5.21
C ARG A 58 3.78 2.43 5.42
N HIS A 59 3.63 1.71 6.54
CA HIS A 59 2.36 1.06 6.87
C HIS A 59 1.22 2.06 7.05
N GLU A 60 1.46 3.17 7.76
CA GLU A 60 0.45 4.20 7.98
C GLU A 60 -0.06 4.80 6.66
N VAL A 61 0.85 5.21 5.78
CA VAL A 61 0.46 5.83 4.50
C VAL A 61 -0.22 4.83 3.56
N MET A 62 0.21 3.57 3.57
CA MET A 62 -0.44 2.51 2.81
C MET A 62 -1.89 2.31 3.29
N ASN A 63 -2.11 2.27 4.60
CA ASN A 63 -3.46 2.11 5.15
C ASN A 63 -4.37 3.30 4.78
N ARG A 64 -3.84 4.53 4.78
CA ARG A 64 -4.57 5.73 4.35
C ARG A 64 -4.95 5.67 2.87
N MET A 65 -3.99 5.36 1.99
CA MET A 65 -4.22 5.19 0.54
C MET A 65 -5.26 4.09 0.25
N VAL A 66 -5.17 2.96 0.95
CA VAL A 66 -6.14 1.86 0.84
C VAL A 66 -7.53 2.30 1.30
N GLY A 67 -7.62 3.02 2.42
CA GLY A 67 -8.88 3.56 2.92
C GLY A 67 -9.53 4.49 1.89
N GLU A 68 -8.75 5.38 1.26
CA GLU A 68 -9.24 6.25 0.20
C GLU A 68 -9.73 5.48 -1.03
N ALA A 69 -8.96 4.47 -1.49
CA ALA A 69 -9.36 3.61 -2.60
C ALA A 69 -10.68 2.87 -2.30
N GLN A 70 -10.84 2.34 -1.08
CA GLN A 70 -12.05 1.65 -0.65
C GLN A 70 -13.26 2.59 -0.60
N GLN A 71 -13.10 3.82 -0.10
CA GLN A 71 -14.16 4.83 -0.06
C GLN A 71 -14.66 5.19 -1.46
N ARG A 72 -13.79 5.11 -2.47
CA ARG A 72 -14.14 5.32 -3.89
C ARG A 72 -14.71 4.08 -4.59
N GLY A 73 -14.82 2.94 -3.89
CA GLY A 73 -15.36 1.70 -4.44
C GLY A 73 -14.35 0.85 -5.24
N ALA A 74 -13.05 1.18 -5.16
CA ALA A 74 -12.01 0.39 -5.79
C ALA A 74 -11.74 -0.92 -5.03
N ASN A 75 -11.29 -1.95 -5.76
CA ASN A 75 -10.84 -3.22 -5.17
C ASN A 75 -9.34 -3.48 -5.39
N ALA A 76 -8.68 -2.62 -6.16
CA ALA A 76 -7.25 -2.66 -6.42
C ALA A 76 -6.62 -1.27 -6.61
N VAL A 77 -5.30 -1.19 -6.42
CA VAL A 77 -4.48 -0.02 -6.76
C VAL A 77 -3.33 -0.46 -7.65
N VAL A 78 -3.18 0.17 -8.82
CA VAL A 78 -2.09 -0.08 -9.78
C VAL A 78 -1.11 1.09 -9.78
N ALA A 79 0.07 0.86 -10.36
CA ALA A 79 1.15 1.84 -10.44
C ALA A 79 1.52 2.43 -9.07
N MET A 80 1.41 1.65 -8.00
CA MET A 80 1.66 2.14 -6.65
C MET A 80 3.13 2.52 -6.48
N ARG A 81 3.39 3.70 -5.90
CA ARG A 81 4.72 4.21 -5.60
C ARG A 81 4.76 4.79 -4.20
N PHE A 82 5.96 4.79 -3.64
CA PHE A 82 6.27 5.64 -2.50
C PHE A 82 7.06 6.85 -2.97
N ASP A 83 6.77 7.99 -2.35
CA ASP A 83 7.60 9.17 -2.40
C ASP A 83 8.01 9.55 -0.96
N SER A 84 9.14 10.24 -0.83
CA SER A 84 9.55 10.84 0.43
C SER A 84 10.27 12.14 0.15
N SER A 85 9.82 13.19 0.83
CA SER A 85 10.34 14.54 0.66
C SER A 85 10.80 15.09 2.01
N GLU A 86 11.81 15.96 1.98
CA GLU A 86 12.24 16.70 3.15
C GLU A 86 11.45 18.01 3.25
N LEU A 87 10.76 18.20 4.38
CA LEU A 87 10.02 19.43 4.66
C LEU A 87 10.85 20.30 5.61
N GLY A 88 11.67 21.17 5.03
CA GLY A 88 12.65 21.96 5.78
C GLY A 88 13.72 21.06 6.42
N THR A 89 14.30 21.49 7.55
CA THR A 89 15.40 20.76 8.19
C THR A 89 14.95 19.68 9.15
N THR A 90 13.74 19.81 9.73
CA THR A 90 13.31 18.98 10.88
C THR A 90 12.26 17.94 10.54
N TRP A 91 11.64 17.99 9.34
CA TRP A 91 10.52 17.12 9.01
C TRP A 91 10.77 16.34 7.73
N THR A 92 10.20 15.14 7.67
CA THR A 92 10.20 14.29 6.49
C THR A 92 8.76 13.85 6.21
N GLU A 93 8.35 14.03 4.97
CA GLU A 93 7.11 13.47 4.43
C GLU A 93 7.39 12.06 3.88
N VAL A 94 6.42 11.18 4.11
CA VAL A 94 6.30 9.91 3.38
C VAL A 94 4.92 9.90 2.72
N CYS A 95 4.88 9.56 1.45
CA CYS A 95 3.67 9.45 0.66
C CYS A 95 3.61 8.08 -0.02
N ALA A 96 2.45 7.45 -0.02
CA ALA A 96 2.11 6.31 -0.87
C ALA A 96 1.00 6.76 -1.82
N TYR A 97 1.14 6.53 -3.12
CA TYR A 97 0.13 6.90 -4.10
C TYR A 97 0.02 5.88 -5.23
N GLY A 98 -1.09 5.90 -5.96
CA GLY A 98 -1.33 5.06 -7.13
C GLY A 98 -2.67 5.35 -7.78
N THR A 99 -3.10 4.49 -8.69
CA THR A 99 -4.40 4.61 -9.38
C THR A 99 -5.38 3.57 -8.83
N ALA A 100 -6.49 4.03 -8.28
CA ALA A 100 -7.56 3.18 -7.78
C ALA A 100 -8.42 2.63 -8.93
N VAL A 101 -8.65 1.31 -8.93
CA VAL A 101 -9.37 0.61 -10.01
C VAL A 101 -10.29 -0.50 -9.47
N VAL A 102 -11.27 -0.90 -10.28
CA VAL A 102 -11.90 -2.23 -10.15
C VAL A 102 -11.20 -3.19 -11.11
N ALA A 103 -10.62 -4.25 -10.57
CA ALA A 103 -10.00 -5.35 -11.31
C ALA A 103 -10.79 -6.65 -11.09
N VAL A 104 -11.05 -7.39 -12.17
CA VAL A 104 -11.77 -8.67 -12.16
C VAL A 104 -10.87 -9.75 -12.76
N PRO A 105 -10.73 -10.92 -12.12
CA PRO A 105 -9.90 -12.00 -12.66
C PRO A 105 -10.48 -12.53 -13.98
N LEU A 106 -9.59 -12.86 -14.92
CA LEU A 106 -9.91 -13.49 -16.20
C LEU A 106 -10.12 -14.99 -16.03
N GLY A 107 -11.23 -15.49 -16.57
CA GLY A 107 -11.61 -16.89 -16.59
C GLY A 107 -10.91 -17.71 -17.68
N ALA A 108 -11.13 -19.02 -17.65
CA ALA A 108 -10.48 -19.95 -18.56
C ALA A 108 -10.88 -19.69 -20.02
N GLY A 109 -9.87 -19.59 -20.89
CA GLY A 109 -10.06 -19.29 -22.32
C GLY A 109 -10.16 -17.80 -22.66
N GLU A 110 -10.19 -16.89 -21.68
CA GLU A 110 -10.02 -15.46 -21.95
C GLU A 110 -8.56 -15.14 -22.32
N THR A 111 -8.35 -14.24 -23.29
CA THR A 111 -6.98 -13.84 -23.67
C THR A 111 -6.30 -13.14 -22.50
N GLY A 112 -5.10 -13.61 -22.13
CA GLY A 112 -4.37 -13.10 -20.97
C GLY A 112 -4.76 -13.74 -19.64
N SER A 113 -5.61 -14.78 -19.65
CA SER A 113 -5.84 -15.60 -18.47
C SER A 113 -4.52 -16.22 -17.99
N THR A 114 -4.46 -16.45 -16.68
CA THR A 114 -3.35 -17.15 -16.02
C THR A 114 -3.93 -18.28 -15.20
N PRO A 115 -3.15 -19.33 -14.88
CA PRO A 115 -3.62 -20.40 -13.99
C PRO A 115 -4.18 -19.86 -12.65
N GLN A 116 -3.61 -18.77 -12.14
CA GLN A 116 -4.10 -18.10 -10.92
C GLN A 116 -5.47 -17.44 -11.13
N SER A 117 -5.67 -16.70 -12.22
CA SER A 117 -6.93 -16.00 -12.47
C SER A 117 -8.08 -16.97 -12.75
N GLU A 118 -7.79 -18.05 -13.49
CA GLU A 118 -8.77 -19.12 -13.75
C GLU A 118 -9.20 -19.81 -12.46
N TRP A 119 -8.26 -20.09 -11.56
CA TRP A 119 -8.54 -20.66 -10.24
C TRP A 119 -9.36 -19.72 -9.34
N LEU A 120 -9.14 -18.40 -9.44
CA LEU A 120 -9.91 -17.41 -8.69
C LEU A 120 -11.36 -17.31 -9.16
N VAL A 121 -11.60 -17.37 -10.47
CA VAL A 121 -12.97 -17.37 -11.03
C VAL A 121 -13.75 -18.63 -10.62
N GLN A 122 -13.06 -19.77 -10.50
CA GLN A 122 -13.66 -21.05 -10.12
C GLN A 122 -14.06 -21.16 -8.63
N GLN A 123 -13.70 -20.18 -7.79
CA GLN A 123 -14.07 -20.16 -6.35
C GLN A 123 -15.03 -19.01 -6.03
N PRO A 124 -16.35 -19.26 -6.02
CA PRO A 124 -17.33 -18.17 -5.95
C PRO A 124 -17.51 -17.53 -4.56
N ALA A 125 -16.79 -17.94 -3.50
CA ALA A 125 -17.29 -17.77 -2.13
C ALA A 125 -16.35 -17.21 -1.04
N GLN A 126 -15.14 -16.73 -1.33
CA GLN A 126 -14.27 -16.17 -0.27
C GLN A 126 -13.83 -14.71 -0.45
N ASN A 127 -14.07 -14.10 -1.62
CA ASN A 127 -13.51 -12.77 -1.94
C ASN A 127 -14.37 -11.57 -1.48
N GLY A 128 -15.47 -11.79 -0.73
CA GLY A 128 -16.42 -10.73 -0.33
C GLY A 128 -16.70 -10.57 1.16
N ALA A 129 -16.15 -11.41 2.04
CA ALA A 129 -16.39 -11.27 3.48
C ALA A 129 -15.30 -10.40 4.13
N GLN A 130 -15.62 -9.12 4.35
CA GLN A 130 -14.96 -8.38 5.44
C GLN A 130 -15.20 -9.16 6.74
N PRO A 131 -14.18 -9.38 7.60
CA PRO A 131 -14.42 -9.92 8.93
C PRO A 131 -15.35 -8.96 9.66
N GLY A 132 -16.58 -9.42 9.91
CA GLY A 132 -17.56 -8.67 10.67
C GLY A 132 -16.99 -8.30 12.03
N THR A 133 -17.17 -7.04 12.39
CA THR A 133 -17.01 -6.51 13.74
C THR A 133 -17.85 -7.34 14.71
N ALA A 134 -17.23 -8.29 15.39
CA ALA A 134 -17.82 -8.89 16.58
C ALA A 134 -17.79 -7.83 17.69
N SER A 135 -18.94 -7.19 17.94
CA SER A 135 -19.15 -6.41 19.16
C SER A 135 -19.13 -7.36 20.36
N PRO A 136 -18.29 -7.13 21.39
CA PRO A 136 -18.40 -7.88 22.63
C PRO A 136 -19.68 -7.47 23.35
N GLN A 137 -20.47 -8.48 23.75
CA GLN A 137 -21.57 -8.36 24.71
C GLN A 137 -21.02 -8.07 26.11
#